data_AF-A0A0G9HE58-F1
#
_entry.id   AF-A0A0G9HE58-F1
#
_cell.length_a   1.000
_cell.length_b   1.000
_cell.length_c   1.000
_cell.angle_alpha   90.00
_cell.angle_beta   90.00
_cell.angle_gamma   90.00
#
_symmetry.space_group_name_H-M   'P 1'
#
loop_
_entity.id
_entity.type
_entity.pdbx_description
1 polymer ?
#
loop_
_entity_poly.entity_id
_entity_poly.type
_entity_poly.pdbx_seq_one_letter_code
_entity_poly.pdbx_strand_id
1 'polypeptide(L)'
;MVVALILLLLITMVGLAAVHGTIMQQRMTANQYDREQAFQSAEAAVRAASALIPTQPSIIWHNCQAGGITCLPNPFNDPTLPSGNINTVAKGTAAGNYTATVTAASQPQFVVENMGNWVDQTTNTGFGQTGNSRNYGVQGTSGTAVFYRITARSGDPAVVGDRAVVTIQAIVKQG
;
A
#
# COMPACT_ATOMS: atom_id res chain seq x y z
N MET A 1 39.21 25.59 -44.38
CA MET A 1 37.79 25.86 -44.02
C MET A 1 36.95 24.58 -43.99
N VAL A 2 36.96 23.74 -45.03
CA VAL A 2 36.20 22.47 -45.08
C VAL A 2 36.55 21.49 -43.95
N VAL A 3 37.83 21.33 -43.62
CA VAL A 3 38.29 20.43 -42.53
C VAL A 3 37.74 20.83 -41.16
N ALA A 4 37.64 22.13 -40.88
CA ALA A 4 37.10 22.63 -39.61
C ALA A 4 35.61 22.32 -39.46
N LEU A 5 34.84 22.39 -40.54
CA LEU A 5 33.41 22.03 -40.55
C LEU A 5 33.20 20.53 -40.33
N ILE A 6 34.05 19.68 -40.93
CA ILE A 6 33.99 18.22 -40.75
C ILE A 6 34.30 17.84 -39.30
N LEU A 7 35.34 18.43 -38.71
CA LEU A 7 35.71 18.17 -37.31
C LEU A 7 34.62 18.62 -36.33
N LEU A 8 34.01 19.79 -36.56
CA LEU A 8 32.88 20.26 -35.77
C LEU A 8 31.72 19.26 -35.83
N LEU A 9 31.36 18.80 -37.03
CA LEU A 9 30.26 17.87 -37.23
C LEU A 9 30.51 16.52 -36.52
N LEU A 10 31.72 15.98 -36.61
CA LEU A 10 32.09 14.74 -35.91
C LEU A 10 31.94 14.89 -34.38
N ILE A 11 32.38 16.01 -33.81
CA ILE A 11 32.23 16.28 -32.38
C ILE A 11 30.75 16.38 -31.99
N THR A 12 29.92 17.06 -32.80
CA THR A 12 28.47 17.15 -32.52
C THR A 12 27.77 15.79 -32.58
N MET A 13 28.18 14.91 -33.49
CA MET A 13 27.57 13.58 -33.64
C MET A 13 27.92 12.67 -32.47
N VAL A 14 29.18 12.72 -32.00
CA VAL A 14 29.60 12.02 -30.77
C VAL A 14 28.90 12.58 -29.54
N GLY A 15 28.75 13.90 -29.46
CA GLY A 15 28.01 14.58 -28.40
C GLY A 15 26.54 14.14 -28.36
N LEU A 16 25.87 14.07 -29.51
CA LEU A 16 24.46 13.63 -29.60
C LEU A 16 24.30 12.15 -29.20
N ALA A 17 25.18 11.28 -29.69
CA ALA A 17 25.16 9.85 -29.35
C ALA A 17 25.26 9.61 -27.82
N ALA A 18 26.09 10.39 -27.11
CA ALA A 18 26.19 10.34 -25.66
C ALA A 18 24.89 10.78 -24.94
N VAL A 19 24.17 11.77 -25.49
CA VAL A 19 22.90 12.28 -24.93
C VAL A 19 21.76 11.27 -25.06
N HIS A 20 21.74 10.43 -26.11
CA HIS A 20 20.71 9.39 -26.24
C HIS A 20 20.75 8.38 -25.08
N GLY A 21 21.94 8.03 -24.59
CA GLY A 21 22.10 7.15 -23.43
C GLY A 21 21.57 7.78 -22.13
N THR A 22 21.89 9.07 -21.91
CA THR A 22 21.47 9.78 -20.71
C THR A 22 19.96 10.00 -20.66
N ILE A 23 19.31 10.27 -21.80
CA ILE A 23 17.84 10.40 -21.90
C ILE A 23 17.16 9.09 -21.46
N MET A 24 17.66 7.94 -21.93
CA MET A 24 17.05 6.65 -21.56
C MET A 24 17.19 6.38 -20.06
N GLN A 25 18.36 6.66 -19.48
CA GLN A 25 18.59 6.56 -18.04
C GLN A 25 17.66 7.50 -17.26
N GLN A 26 17.50 8.75 -17.70
CA GLN A 26 16.59 9.72 -17.08
C GLN A 26 15.14 9.23 -17.07
N ARG A 27 14.64 8.64 -18.17
CA ARG A 27 13.28 8.07 -18.22
C ARG A 27 13.12 6.88 -17.28
N MET A 28 14.12 6.01 -17.20
CA MET A 28 14.11 4.89 -16.26
C MET A 28 14.09 5.38 -14.81
N THR A 29 14.94 6.35 -14.47
CA THR A 29 14.96 6.97 -13.13
C THR A 29 13.66 7.68 -12.80
N ALA A 30 13.06 8.39 -13.75
CA ALA A 30 11.76 9.04 -13.56
C ALA A 30 10.64 8.04 -13.28
N ASN A 31 10.61 6.91 -14.02
CA ASN A 31 9.64 5.85 -13.80
C ASN A 31 9.82 5.15 -12.44
N GLN A 32 11.07 4.95 -12.01
CA GLN A 32 11.37 4.36 -10.72
C GLN A 32 10.95 5.29 -9.58
N TYR A 33 11.28 6.59 -9.69
CA TYR A 33 10.87 7.61 -8.74
C TYR A 33 9.35 7.72 -8.62
N ASP A 34 8.62 7.64 -9.74
CA ASP A 34 7.16 7.65 -9.74
C ASP A 34 6.55 6.48 -8.96
N ARG A 35 7.11 5.28 -9.14
CA ARG A 35 6.70 4.07 -8.40
C ARG A 35 6.99 4.17 -6.90
N GLU A 36 8.14 4.72 -6.52
CA GLU A 36 8.50 4.94 -5.12
C GLU A 36 7.58 5.95 -4.44
N GLN A 37 7.26 7.07 -5.12
CA GLN A 37 6.31 8.06 -4.63
C GLN A 37 4.90 7.46 -4.47
N ALA A 38 4.47 6.63 -5.43
CA ALA A 38 3.21 5.91 -5.35
C ALA A 38 3.19 4.95 -4.15
N PHE A 39 4.28 4.21 -3.92
CA PHE A 39 4.41 3.30 -2.77
C PHE A 39 4.32 4.04 -1.43
N GLN A 40 5.04 5.16 -1.28
CA GLN A 40 4.97 5.99 -0.06
C GLN A 40 3.54 6.50 0.21
N SER A 41 2.81 6.87 -0.85
CA SER A 41 1.42 7.31 -0.75
C SER A 41 0.52 6.16 -0.29
N ALA A 42 0.68 4.96 -0.85
CA ALA A 42 -0.07 3.78 -0.44
C ALA A 42 0.24 3.37 1.02
N GLU A 43 1.51 3.44 1.45
CA GLU A 43 1.92 3.20 2.84
C GLU A 43 1.32 4.22 3.80
N ALA A 44 1.25 5.50 3.39
CA ALA A 44 0.57 6.53 4.16
C ALA A 44 -0.93 6.22 4.34
N ALA A 45 -1.60 5.67 3.32
CA ALA A 45 -2.98 5.21 3.46
C ALA A 45 -3.15 4.02 4.41
N VAL A 46 -2.22 3.06 4.42
CA VAL A 46 -2.25 1.98 5.42
C VAL A 46 -2.10 2.52 6.84
N ARG A 47 -1.15 3.44 7.05
CA ARG A 47 -0.95 4.12 8.34
C ARG A 47 -2.16 4.95 8.76
N ALA A 48 -2.79 5.62 7.80
CA ALA A 48 -3.99 6.41 8.07
C ALA A 48 -5.16 5.52 8.51
N ALA A 49 -5.41 4.45 7.76
CA ALA A 49 -6.47 3.51 8.07
C ALA A 49 -6.24 2.82 9.42
N SER A 50 -5.01 2.38 9.73
CA SER A 50 -4.71 1.74 11.01
C SER A 50 -4.94 2.66 12.21
N ALA A 51 -4.69 3.96 12.06
CA ALA A 51 -4.99 4.96 13.10
C ALA A 51 -6.49 5.22 13.28
N LEU A 52 -7.29 5.05 12.23
CA LEU A 52 -8.74 5.32 12.23
C LEU A 52 -9.58 4.11 12.67
N ILE A 53 -9.11 2.88 12.44
CA ILE A 53 -9.85 1.64 12.79
C ILE A 53 -10.37 1.64 14.26
N PRO A 54 -9.58 2.04 15.28
CA PRO A 54 -10.04 1.99 16.67
C PRO A 54 -11.13 3.02 17.01
N THR A 55 -11.17 4.14 16.28
CA THR A 55 -12.04 5.29 16.61
C THR A 55 -13.22 5.44 15.64
N GLN A 56 -13.14 4.85 14.45
CA GLN A 56 -14.12 5.03 13.39
C GLN A 56 -14.50 3.68 12.73
N PRO A 57 -15.40 2.89 13.35
CA PRO A 57 -15.79 1.58 12.82
C PRO A 57 -16.53 1.67 11.48
N SER A 58 -17.07 2.84 11.11
CA SER A 58 -17.78 3.06 9.83
C SER A 58 -16.90 2.95 8.58
N ILE A 59 -15.57 3.01 8.72
CA ILE A 59 -14.65 2.79 7.58
C ILE A 59 -14.55 1.32 7.18
N ILE A 60 -14.99 0.41 8.05
CA ILE A 60 -14.96 -1.03 7.83
C ILE A 60 -16.13 -1.37 6.92
N TRP A 61 -15.83 -1.82 5.72
CA TRP A 61 -16.82 -2.13 4.70
C TRP A 61 -17.47 -3.50 4.93
N HIS A 62 -16.65 -4.53 5.12
CA HIS A 62 -17.12 -5.91 5.05
C HIS A 62 -16.49 -6.75 6.16
N ASN A 63 -17.30 -7.61 6.81
CA ASN A 63 -16.86 -8.72 7.66
C ASN A 63 -16.68 -10.06 6.90
N CYS A 64 -15.44 -10.43 6.58
CA CYS A 64 -15.05 -11.67 5.89
C CYS A 64 -15.29 -12.96 6.69
N GLN A 65 -15.63 -12.88 7.97
CA GLN A 65 -16.00 -14.05 8.78
C GLN A 65 -17.50 -14.36 8.70
N ALA A 66 -18.32 -13.42 8.21
CA ALA A 66 -19.74 -13.64 8.06
C ALA A 66 -20.03 -14.71 7.00
N GLY A 67 -20.91 -15.67 7.32
CA GLY A 67 -21.28 -16.74 6.40
C GLY A 67 -21.93 -16.20 5.13
N GLY A 68 -21.56 -16.76 3.97
CA GLY A 68 -22.12 -16.38 2.67
C GLY A 68 -21.50 -15.15 2.03
N ILE A 69 -20.48 -14.54 2.64
CA ILE A 69 -19.75 -13.42 2.03
C ILE A 69 -18.35 -13.86 1.60
N THR A 70 -17.89 -13.36 0.45
CA THR A 70 -16.59 -13.69 -0.14
C THR A 70 -15.74 -12.44 -0.25
N CYS A 71 -14.68 -12.35 0.55
CA CYS A 71 -13.69 -11.29 0.43
C CYS A 71 -12.67 -11.62 -0.66
N LEU A 72 -12.73 -10.91 -1.79
CA LEU A 72 -11.73 -11.06 -2.85
C LEU A 72 -10.33 -10.67 -2.34
N PRO A 73 -9.24 -11.20 -2.90
CA PRO A 73 -7.90 -10.78 -2.53
C PRO A 73 -7.67 -9.28 -2.71
N ASN A 74 -8.27 -8.64 -3.71
CA ASN A 74 -8.25 -7.20 -3.86
C ASN A 74 -9.69 -6.64 -3.87
N PRO A 75 -10.13 -5.94 -2.80
CA PRO A 75 -11.48 -5.39 -2.72
C PRO A 75 -11.76 -4.33 -3.79
N PHE A 76 -10.75 -3.64 -4.33
CA PHE A 76 -10.96 -2.67 -5.41
C PHE A 76 -11.45 -3.30 -6.72
N ASN A 77 -11.33 -4.62 -6.86
CA ASN A 77 -11.82 -5.37 -8.02
C ASN A 77 -13.20 -6.01 -7.73
N ASP A 78 -13.74 -5.83 -6.52
CA ASP A 78 -15.03 -6.37 -6.14
C ASP A 78 -16.16 -5.49 -6.72
N PRO A 79 -17.05 -6.03 -7.58
CA PRO A 79 -18.14 -5.26 -8.15
C PRO A 79 -19.19 -4.83 -7.12
N THR A 80 -19.19 -5.45 -5.93
CA THR A 80 -20.10 -5.13 -4.83
C THR A 80 -19.57 -4.05 -3.90
N LEU A 81 -18.31 -3.62 -4.06
CA LEU A 81 -17.70 -2.55 -3.26
C LEU A 81 -18.39 -1.20 -3.52
N PRO A 82 -19.09 -0.62 -2.52
CA PRO A 82 -19.71 0.68 -2.66
C PRO A 82 -18.64 1.76 -2.72
N SER A 83 -18.86 2.80 -3.53
CA SER A 83 -17.95 3.95 -3.64
C SER A 83 -17.75 4.66 -2.29
N GLY A 84 -18.75 4.65 -1.40
CA GLY A 84 -18.66 5.23 -0.06
C GLY A 84 -17.69 4.49 0.89
N ASN A 85 -17.29 3.26 0.55
CA ASN A 85 -16.34 2.47 1.33
C ASN A 85 -14.91 2.52 0.77
N ILE A 86 -14.71 3.20 -0.36
CA ILE A 86 -13.40 3.60 -0.85
C ILE A 86 -13.05 4.94 -0.17
N ASN A 87 -12.30 4.85 0.92
CA ASN A 87 -11.96 6.01 1.73
C ASN A 87 -10.75 6.73 1.15
N THR A 88 -10.90 7.99 0.77
CA THR A 88 -9.76 8.86 0.42
C THR A 88 -9.15 9.42 1.69
N VAL A 89 -7.84 9.29 1.87
CA VAL A 89 -7.14 9.77 3.07
C VAL A 89 -7.29 11.29 3.17
N ALA A 90 -7.75 11.78 4.32
CA ALA A 90 -7.93 13.21 4.55
C ALA A 90 -6.59 13.95 4.54
N LYS A 91 -6.58 15.19 4.01
CA LYS A 91 -5.40 16.05 4.01
C LYS A 91 -5.12 16.59 5.41
N GLY A 92 -3.85 16.77 5.74
CA GLY A 92 -3.40 17.38 6.99
C GLY A 92 -2.35 16.56 7.73
N THR A 93 -2.13 16.92 8.99
CA THR A 93 -1.10 16.35 9.88
C THR A 93 -1.67 15.67 11.11
N ALA A 94 -3.00 15.67 11.28
CA ALA A 94 -3.66 14.95 12.36
C ALA A 94 -3.49 13.42 12.20
N ALA A 95 -3.73 12.68 13.28
CA ALA A 95 -3.72 11.21 13.22
C ALA A 95 -4.75 10.73 12.18
N GLY A 96 -4.32 9.85 11.26
CA GLY A 96 -5.18 9.41 10.16
C GLY A 96 -5.14 10.30 8.91
N ASN A 97 -4.45 11.45 8.95
CA ASN A 97 -4.34 12.36 7.81
C ASN A 97 -2.98 12.25 7.14
N TYR A 98 -2.96 12.50 5.84
CA TYR A 98 -1.76 12.58 5.02
C TYR A 98 -2.01 13.59 3.91
N THR A 99 -1.02 14.44 3.62
CA THR A 99 -1.08 15.32 2.45
C THR A 99 -0.09 14.79 1.43
N ALA A 100 -0.60 14.30 0.29
CA ALA A 100 0.24 13.89 -0.82
C ALA A 100 1.11 15.05 -1.33
N THR A 101 2.35 14.76 -1.72
CA THR A 101 3.28 15.74 -2.29
C THR A 101 2.73 16.31 -3.60
N VAL A 102 3.14 17.53 -3.98
CA VAL A 102 2.79 18.16 -5.27
C VAL A 102 3.15 17.30 -6.49
N THR A 103 4.13 16.42 -6.35
CA THR A 103 4.57 15.47 -7.38
C THR A 103 3.81 14.14 -7.34
N ALA A 104 2.94 13.91 -6.36
CA ALA A 104 2.10 12.72 -6.30
C ALA A 104 0.91 12.88 -7.25
N ALA A 105 0.47 11.79 -7.88
CA ALA A 105 -0.59 11.84 -8.88
C ALA A 105 -1.98 12.13 -8.29
N SER A 106 -2.26 11.62 -7.08
CA SER A 106 -3.49 11.92 -6.35
C SER A 106 -3.33 11.57 -4.88
N GLN A 107 -4.37 11.84 -4.09
CA GLN A 107 -4.43 11.44 -2.70
C GLN A 107 -4.69 9.92 -2.60
N PRO A 108 -3.97 9.17 -1.75
CA PRO A 108 -4.16 7.74 -1.62
C PRO A 108 -5.51 7.38 -1.01
N GLN A 109 -5.95 6.16 -1.32
CA GLN A 109 -7.25 5.61 -0.92
C GLN A 109 -7.08 4.25 -0.26
N PHE A 110 -8.02 3.87 0.60
CA PHE A 110 -8.02 2.57 1.26
C PHE A 110 -9.43 2.00 1.43
N VAL A 111 -9.48 0.68 1.55
CA VAL A 111 -10.65 -0.10 1.93
C VAL A 111 -10.26 -0.97 3.12
N VAL A 112 -11.13 -1.05 4.12
CA VAL A 112 -10.92 -1.88 5.32
C VAL A 112 -11.94 -3.00 5.34
N GLU A 113 -11.45 -4.22 5.52
CA GLU A 113 -12.24 -5.43 5.69
C GLU A 113 -11.92 -6.03 7.07
N ASN A 114 -12.93 -6.46 7.81
CA ASN A 114 -12.76 -7.23 9.03
C ASN A 114 -12.54 -8.70 8.64
N MET A 115 -11.36 -9.22 8.98
CA MET A 115 -10.97 -10.59 8.68
C MET A 115 -11.47 -11.61 9.69
N GLY A 116 -12.10 -11.16 10.76
CA GLY A 116 -12.60 -11.99 11.83
C GLY A 116 -11.67 -12.08 13.03
N ASN A 117 -12.10 -12.90 13.98
CA ASN A 117 -11.44 -13.15 15.24
C ASN A 117 -10.55 -14.39 15.12
N TRP A 118 -9.24 -14.18 15.22
CA TRP A 118 -8.23 -15.24 15.08
C TRP A 118 -7.38 -15.35 16.33
N VAL A 119 -6.66 -16.46 16.47
CA VAL A 119 -5.77 -16.70 17.61
C VAL A 119 -4.68 -15.64 17.67
N ASP A 120 -4.58 -14.98 18.81
CA ASP A 120 -3.54 -14.01 19.10
C ASP A 120 -2.32 -14.73 19.69
N GLN A 121 -1.26 -14.81 18.89
CA GLN A 121 -0.01 -15.49 19.28
C GLN A 121 0.75 -14.75 20.39
N THR A 122 0.38 -13.51 20.69
CA THR A 122 1.00 -12.74 21.77
C THR A 122 0.34 -12.98 23.13
N THR A 123 -0.81 -13.66 23.18
CA THR A 123 -1.47 -13.96 24.44
C THR A 123 -0.75 -15.08 25.18
N ASN A 124 -0.46 -14.87 26.47
CA ASN A 124 0.09 -15.92 27.32
C ASN A 124 -0.96 -17.03 27.47
N THR A 125 -0.61 -18.23 27.01
CA THR A 125 -1.48 -19.41 27.09
C THR A 125 -1.61 -19.98 28.50
N GLY A 126 -0.91 -19.40 29.48
CA GLY A 126 -0.79 -19.88 30.85
C GLY A 126 0.34 -20.91 31.05
N PHE A 127 1.08 -21.25 29.99
CA PHE A 127 2.09 -22.30 30.01
C PHE A 127 3.43 -21.80 29.43
N GLY A 128 4.52 -22.02 30.17
CA GLY A 128 5.89 -21.86 29.68
C GLY A 128 6.48 -23.21 29.24
N GLN A 129 7.45 -23.18 28.32
CA GLN A 129 8.18 -24.38 27.86
C GLN A 129 7.27 -25.48 27.29
N THR A 130 6.50 -25.16 26.25
CA THR A 130 5.60 -26.09 25.55
C THR A 130 6.31 -27.23 24.81
N GLY A 131 7.65 -27.20 24.74
CA GLY A 131 8.48 -28.26 24.13
C GLY A 131 8.92 -29.39 25.08
N ASN A 132 8.43 -29.46 26.32
CA ASN A 132 8.76 -30.54 27.25
C ASN A 132 7.65 -31.60 27.33
N SER A 133 8.00 -32.82 27.77
CA SER A 133 7.06 -33.95 27.88
C SER A 133 5.97 -33.75 28.95
N ARG A 134 6.10 -32.75 29.85
CA ARG A 134 5.07 -32.39 30.83
C ARG A 134 3.88 -31.63 30.22
N ASN A 135 4.07 -30.98 29.08
CA ASN A 135 3.04 -30.18 28.41
C ASN A 135 2.47 -30.86 27.15
N TYR A 136 2.77 -32.14 26.90
CA TYR A 136 2.25 -32.88 25.75
C TYR A 136 0.72 -33.07 25.88
N GLY A 137 -0.04 -32.45 24.95
CA GLY A 137 -1.50 -32.52 24.93
C GLY A 137 -2.23 -31.45 25.76
N VAL A 138 -1.51 -30.51 26.39
CA VAL A 138 -2.11 -29.39 27.13
C VAL A 138 -2.49 -28.28 26.16
N GLN A 139 -3.78 -27.94 26.08
CA GLN A 139 -4.27 -26.76 25.36
C GLN A 139 -4.49 -25.63 26.36
N GLY A 140 -3.65 -24.60 26.29
CA GLY A 140 -3.89 -23.37 27.05
C GLY A 140 -4.95 -22.49 26.43
N THR A 141 -5.50 -21.58 27.22
CA THR A 141 -6.42 -20.55 26.74
C THR A 141 -5.66 -19.63 25.81
N SER A 142 -5.88 -19.77 24.50
CA SER A 142 -5.34 -18.83 23.53
C SER A 142 -6.30 -17.65 23.42
N GLY A 143 -5.80 -16.44 23.66
CA GLY A 143 -6.57 -15.24 23.39
C GLY A 143 -6.90 -15.18 21.89
N THR A 144 -8.01 -14.52 21.58
CA THR A 144 -8.35 -14.23 20.20
C THR A 144 -8.40 -12.72 20.04
N ALA A 145 -8.01 -12.24 18.85
CA ALA A 145 -8.07 -10.85 18.49
C ALA A 145 -8.72 -10.71 17.12
N VAL A 146 -9.42 -9.60 16.92
CA VAL A 146 -9.97 -9.25 15.62
C VAL A 146 -8.84 -8.71 14.74
N PHE A 147 -8.78 -9.20 13.51
CA PHE A 147 -7.83 -8.72 12.52
C PHE A 147 -8.59 -7.98 11.41
N TYR A 148 -7.99 -6.90 10.93
CA TYR A 148 -8.48 -6.13 9.81
C TYR A 148 -7.49 -6.23 8.65
N ARG A 149 -7.99 -6.40 7.43
CA ARG A 149 -7.22 -6.24 6.21
C ARG A 149 -7.45 -4.84 5.68
N ILE A 150 -6.36 -4.12 5.51
CA ILE A 150 -6.34 -2.80 4.90
C ILE A 150 -5.77 -2.99 3.50
N THR A 151 -6.56 -2.69 2.48
CA THR A 151 -6.09 -2.61 1.10
C THR A 151 -5.99 -1.15 0.72
N ALA A 152 -4.78 -0.66 0.47
CA ALA A 152 -4.51 0.73 0.12
C ALA A 152 -3.98 0.85 -1.30
N ARG A 153 -4.37 1.91 -2.00
CA ARG A 153 -3.83 2.28 -3.31
C ARG A 153 -3.31 3.71 -3.29
N SER A 154 -2.24 3.95 -4.06
CA SER A 154 -1.58 5.26 -4.16
C SER A 154 -2.48 6.37 -4.69
N GLY A 155 -3.57 6.00 -5.37
CA GLY A 155 -4.51 6.93 -5.97
C GLY A 155 -5.65 6.22 -6.70
N ASP A 156 -6.66 6.98 -7.11
CA ASP A 156 -7.73 6.48 -7.97
C ASP A 156 -7.20 6.27 -9.41
N PRO A 157 -7.23 5.04 -9.97
CA PRO A 157 -6.79 4.79 -11.34
C PRO A 157 -7.47 5.68 -12.38
N ALA A 158 -8.69 6.16 -12.13
CA ALA A 158 -9.39 7.08 -13.02
C ALA A 158 -8.78 8.50 -13.05
N VAL A 159 -8.01 8.87 -12.02
CA VAL A 159 -7.42 10.21 -11.84
C VAL A 159 -5.91 10.21 -12.09
N VAL A 160 -5.23 9.09 -11.81
CA VAL A 160 -3.76 8.99 -11.86
C VAL A 160 -3.19 9.04 -13.29
N GLY A 161 -3.99 8.70 -14.31
CA GLY A 161 -3.58 8.74 -15.72
C GLY A 161 -2.50 7.69 -16.04
N ASP A 162 -1.45 8.08 -16.77
CA ASP A 162 -0.35 7.19 -17.20
C ASP A 162 0.70 6.91 -16.11
N ARG A 163 0.50 7.42 -14.88
CA ARG A 163 1.43 7.25 -13.76
C ARG A 163 1.21 5.92 -13.04
N ALA A 164 2.21 5.48 -12.29
CA ALA A 164 2.16 4.23 -11.56
C ALA A 164 1.09 4.27 -10.45
N VAL A 165 0.17 3.29 -10.48
CA VAL A 165 -0.71 2.99 -9.35
C VAL A 165 -0.14 1.80 -8.59
N VAL A 166 0.12 2.00 -7.30
CA VAL A 166 0.61 0.95 -6.40
C VAL A 166 -0.51 0.58 -5.45
N THR A 167 -0.79 -0.72 -5.33
CA THR A 167 -1.72 -1.27 -4.34
C THR A 167 -0.95 -2.14 -3.36
N ILE A 168 -1.12 -1.91 -2.06
CA ILE A 168 -0.51 -2.70 -0.99
C ILE A 168 -1.58 -3.18 -0.02
N GLN A 169 -1.26 -4.25 0.70
CA GLN A 169 -2.14 -4.81 1.71
C GLN A 169 -1.40 -5.02 3.02
N ALA A 170 -2.10 -4.75 4.12
CA ALA A 170 -1.60 -4.99 5.46
C ALA A 170 -2.69 -5.65 6.30
N ILE A 171 -2.28 -6.56 7.18
CA ILE A 171 -3.14 -7.13 8.23
C ILE A 171 -2.79 -6.43 9.54
N VAL A 172 -3.79 -5.86 10.19
CA VAL A 172 -3.65 -5.11 11.44
C VAL A 172 -4.52 -5.76 12.51
N LYS A 173 -3.93 -6.05 13.67
CA LYS A 173 -4.64 -6.54 14.85
C LYS A 173 -5.37 -5.38 15.52
N GLN A 174 -6.61 -5.60 15.98
CA GLN A 174 -7.30 -4.67 16.86
C GLN A 174 -6.54 -4.56 18.19
N GLY A 175 -6.08 -3.35 18.50
CA GLY A 175 -5.32 -3.05 19.73
C GLY A 175 -6.11 -3.29 21.01
#